data_AF-A0A7C9RI35-F1
#
_entry.id   AF-A0A7C9RI35-F1
#
_cell.length_a   1.000
_cell.length_b   1.000
_cell.length_c   1.000
_cell.angle_alpha   90.00
_cell.angle_beta   90.00
_cell.angle_gamma   90.00
#
_symmetry.space_group_name_H-M   'P 1'
#
loop_
_entity.id
_entity.type
_entity.pdbx_description
1 polymer ?
#
loop_
_entity_poly.entity_id
_entity_poly.type
_entity_poly.pdbx_seq_one_letter_code
_entity_poly.pdbx_strand_id
1 'polypeptide(L)' 'MSRIAPLEPPYAPEIQSQFDAIMPPGVPPLVLFRTVATSERAYRKFRNASLLDRGPLTLREREIVIDRTCALTRCEYEWG' A
#
# COMPACT_ATOMS: atom_id res chain seq x y z
N MET A 1 -14.37 -12.14 -13.50
CA MET A 1 -13.06 -12.24 -12.84
C MET A 1 -13.28 -12.29 -11.34
N SER A 2 -12.61 -13.20 -10.62
CA SER A 2 -12.63 -13.24 -9.15
C SER A 2 -11.70 -12.18 -8.57
N ARG A 3 -11.98 -11.73 -7.34
CA ARG A 3 -11.09 -10.80 -6.61
C ARG A 3 -9.76 -11.48 -6.29
N ILE A 4 -8.69 -10.69 -6.21
CA ILE A 4 -7.38 -11.15 -5.72
C ILE A 4 -7.48 -11.32 -4.20
N ALA A 5 -7.16 -12.51 -3.71
CA ALA A 5 -7.08 -12.76 -2.27
C ALA A 5 -5.79 -12.14 -1.71
N PRO A 6 -5.84 -11.41 -0.60
CA PRO A 6 -4.64 -10.94 0.09
C PRO A 6 -3.78 -12.12 0.56
N LEU A 7 -2.47 -11.92 0.67
CA LEU A 7 -1.61 -12.87 1.37
C LEU A 7 -2.02 -12.96 2.84
N GLU A 8 -1.96 -14.17 3.39
CA GLU A 8 -2.18 -14.46 4.81
C GLU A 8 -0.87 -14.98 5.44
N PRO A 9 -0.63 -14.70 6.73
CA PRO A 9 0.54 -15.24 7.42
C PRO A 9 0.46 -16.78 7.53
N PRO A 10 1.62 -17.47 7.63
CA PRO A 10 2.97 -16.93 7.65
C PRO A 10 3.47 -16.48 6.28
N TYR A 11 4.09 -15.30 6.22
CA TYR A 11 4.68 -14.78 4.98
C TYR A 11 6.06 -15.37 4.71
N ALA A 12 6.46 -15.38 3.44
CA ALA A 12 7.84 -15.66 3.08
C ALA A 12 8.78 -14.64 3.78
N PRO A 13 9.98 -15.04 4.22
CA PRO A 13 10.88 -14.17 5.00
C PRO A 13 11.18 -12.81 4.35
N GLU A 14 11.35 -12.80 3.02
CA GLU A 14 11.57 -11.58 2.24
C GLU A 14 10.37 -10.62 2.26
N ILE A 15 9.14 -11.16 2.24
CA ILE A 15 7.93 -10.34 2.29
C ILE A 15 7.69 -9.82 3.71
N GLN A 16 7.95 -10.67 4.73
CA GLN A 16 7.86 -10.26 6.14
C GLN A 16 8.80 -9.09 6.43
N SER A 17 10.07 -9.17 6.03
CA SER A 17 11.05 -8.10 6.28
C SER A 17 10.66 -6.79 5.58
N GLN A 18 10.08 -6.87 4.38
CA GLN A 18 9.59 -5.71 3.65
C GLN A 18 8.36 -5.09 4.32
N PHE A 19 7.47 -5.89 4.90
CA PHE A 19 6.34 -5.36 5.68
C PHE A 19 6.80 -4.72 6.99
N ASP A 20 7.72 -5.36 7.72
CA ASP A 20 8.26 -4.84 8.98
C ASP A 20 9.00 -3.51 8.80
N ALA A 21 9.59 -3.28 7.62
CA ALA A 21 10.27 -2.02 7.29
C ALA A 21 9.31 -0.83 7.06
N ILE A 22 8.04 -1.09 6.73
CA ILE A 22 7.07 -0.06 6.35
C ILE A 22 6.01 0.13 7.45
N MET A 23 5.62 -0.96 8.11
CA MET A 23 4.58 -0.94 9.13
C MET A 23 5.15 -0.53 10.50
N PRO A 24 4.40 0.25 11.30
CA PRO A 24 4.77 0.47 12.69
C PRO A 24 4.83 -0.85 13.48
N PRO A 25 5.70 -0.97 14.50
CA PRO A 25 5.80 -2.18 15.32
C PRO A 25 4.44 -2.61 15.90
N GLY A 26 4.10 -3.89 15.74
CA GLY A 26 2.84 -4.46 16.24
C GLY A 26 1.60 -4.17 15.39
N VAL A 27 1.73 -3.41 14.29
CA VAL A 27 0.63 -3.16 13.35
C VAL A 27 0.68 -4.18 12.20
N PRO A 28 -0.40 -4.96 11.96
CA PRO A 28 -0.40 -5.91 10.86
C PRO A 28 -0.36 -5.20 9.50
N PRO A 29 0.23 -5.83 8.46
CA PRO A 29 0.33 -5.21 7.14
C PRO A 29 -1.04 -4.88 6.55
N LEU A 30 -1.16 -3.67 5.99
CA LEU A 30 -2.38 -3.23 5.32
C LEU A 30 -2.80 -4.22 4.22
N VAL A 31 -4.10 -4.40 4.04
CA VAL A 31 -4.64 -5.32 3.02
C VAL A 31 -4.18 -4.94 1.61
N LEU A 32 -3.94 -3.66 1.32
CA LEU A 32 -3.34 -3.21 0.06
C LEU A 32 -1.96 -3.85 -0.17
N PHE A 33 -1.06 -3.78 0.82
CA PHE A 33 0.28 -4.38 0.71
C PHE A 33 0.19 -5.90 0.53
N ARG A 34 -0.66 -6.57 1.34
CA ARG A 34 -0.88 -8.02 1.25
C ARG A 34 -1.46 -8.45 -0.09
N THR A 35 -2.31 -7.62 -0.70
CA THR A 35 -2.92 -7.91 -2.01
C THR A 35 -1.93 -7.70 -3.15
N VAL A 36 -1.20 -6.58 -3.17
CA VAL A 36 -0.23 -6.27 -4.24
C VAL A 36 0.98 -7.22 -4.19
N ALA A 37 1.37 -7.68 -2.99
CA ALA A 37 2.44 -8.66 -2.78
C ALA A 37 2.20 -10.03 -3.45
N THR A 38 0.97 -10.34 -3.87
CA THR A 38 0.68 -11.54 -4.69
C THR A 38 1.42 -11.56 -6.02
N SER A 39 1.90 -10.40 -6.50
CA SER A 39 2.77 -10.28 -7.66
C SER A 39 4.04 -9.54 -7.28
N GLU A 40 5.17 -10.26 -7.23
CA GLU A 40 6.49 -9.70 -6.91
C GLU A 40 6.82 -8.50 -7.80
N ARG A 41 6.53 -8.60 -9.11
CA ARG A 41 6.76 -7.50 -10.06
C ARG A 41 5.94 -6.26 -9.72
N ALA A 42 4.66 -6.43 -9.37
CA ALA A 42 3.78 -5.31 -9.02
C ALA A 42 4.21 -4.68 -7.69
N TYR A 43 4.47 -5.51 -6.69
CA TYR A 43 4.90 -5.07 -5.36
C TYR A 43 6.21 -4.31 -5.39
N ARG A 44 7.21 -4.81 -6.12
CA ARG A 44 8.49 -4.12 -6.31
C ARG A 44 8.32 -2.75 -6.95
N LYS A 45 7.42 -2.59 -7.93
CA LYS A 45 7.13 -1.28 -8.54
C LYS A 45 6.42 -0.36 -7.56
N PHE A 46 5.40 -0.87 -6.88
CA PHE A 46 4.59 -0.11 -5.93
C PHE A 46 5.44 0.47 -4.80
N ARG A 47 6.26 -0.36 -4.14
CA ARG A 47 7.12 0.08 -3.03
C ARG A 47 8.23 1.05 -3.44
N ASN A 48 8.63 1.05 -4.72
CA ASN A 48 9.71 1.89 -5.24
C ASN A 48 9.19 3.16 -5.93
N ALA A 49 7.88 3.38 -6.00
CA ALA A 49 7.31 4.44 -6.84
C ALA A 49 7.65 5.86 -6.36
N SER A 50 8.17 6.05 -5.13
CA SER A 50 8.68 7.33 -4.60
C SER A 50 7.69 8.51 -4.65
N LEU A 51 6.41 8.26 -4.92
CA LEU A 51 5.40 9.31 -5.09
C LEU A 51 5.05 10.04 -3.78
N LEU A 52 5.42 9.48 -2.63
CA LEU A 52 5.13 10.02 -1.29
C LEU A 52 6.36 10.59 -0.58
N ASP A 53 7.52 10.58 -1.23
CA ASP A 53 8.74 11.15 -0.68
C ASP A 53 8.66 12.68 -0.55
N ARG A 54 9.67 13.28 0.09
CA ARG A 54 9.73 14.74 0.28
C ARG A 54 9.67 15.44 -1.08
N GLY A 55 8.66 16.29 -1.24
CA GLY A 55 8.41 17.02 -2.47
C GLY A 55 7.86 18.42 -2.19
N PRO A 56 7.33 19.10 -3.22
CA PRO A 56 6.79 20.45 -3.09
C PRO A 56 5.46 20.53 -2.32
N LEU A 57 4.77 19.40 -2.16
CA LEU A 57 3.52 19.30 -1.41
C LEU A 57 3.78 18.90 0.04
N THR A 58 3.09 19.56 0.96
CA THR A 58 3.03 19.15 2.37
C THR A 58 2.35 17.78 2.52
N LEU A 59 2.53 17.13 3.67
CA LEU A 59 1.85 15.87 3.97
C LEU A 59 0.32 16.02 3.80
N ARG A 60 -0.25 17.09 4.34
CA ARG A 60 -1.70 17.36 4.25
C ARG A 60 -2.17 17.54 2.82
N GLU A 61 -1.42 18.25 1.97
CA GLU A 61 -1.80 18.44 0.56
C GLU A 61 -1.73 17.15 -0.23
N ARG A 62 -0.80 16.25 0.10
CA ARG A 62 -0.73 14.92 -0.52
C ARG A 62 -1.96 14.08 -0.18
N GLU A 63 -2.36 14.03 1.09
CA GLU A 63 -3.57 13.32 1.50
C GLU A 63 -4.82 13.87 0.79
N ILE A 64 -4.95 15.20 0.67
CA ILE A 64 -6.07 15.81 -0.06
C ILE A 64 -6.12 15.36 -1.53
N VAL A 65 -4.97 15.24 -2.20
CA VAL A 65 -4.90 14.76 -3.58
C VAL A 65 -5.29 13.28 -3.68
N ILE A 66 -4.80 12.45 -2.74
CA ILE A 66 -5.13 11.02 -2.66
C ILE A 66 -6.65 10.87 -2.46
N ASP A 67 -7.21 11.47 -1.41
CA ASP A 67 -8.63 11.38 -1.07
C ASP A 67 -9.53 11.85 -2.21
N ARG A 68 -9.22 13.00 -2.81
CA ARG A 68 -10.01 13.54 -3.93
C ARG A 68 -9.98 12.61 -5.13
N THR A 69 -8.83 12.04 -5.45
CA THR A 69 -8.67 11.12 -6.58
C THR A 69 -9.42 9.82 -6.31
N CYS A 70 -9.32 9.27 -5.10
CA CYS A 70 -10.01 8.06 -4.68
C CYS A 70 -11.52 8.24 -4.67
N ALA A 71 -12.03 9.39 -4.20
CA ALA A 71 -13.45 9.72 -4.27
C ALA A 71 -13.95 9.82 -5.73
N LEU A 72 -13.20 10.50 -6.62
CA LEU A 72 -13.56 10.63 -8.03
C LEU A 72 -13.55 9.28 -8.78
N THR A 73 -12.67 8.37 -8.36
CA THR A 73 -12.52 7.04 -8.97
C THR A 73 -13.32 5.95 -8.25
N ARG A 74 -14.07 6.30 -7.21
CA ARG A 74 -14.84 5.36 -6.37
C ARG A 74 -13.96 4.26 -5.75
N CYS A 75 -12.74 4.62 -5.36
CA CYS A 75 -11.83 3.75 -4.61
C CYS A 75 -12.09 3.91 -3.11
N GLU A 76 -13.02 3.11 -2.58
CA GLU A 76 -13.47 3.16 -1.17
C GLU A 76 -12.36 2.86 -0.18
N TYR A 77 -11.39 2.02 -0.57
CA TYR A 77 -10.30 1.57 0.29
C TYR A 77 -9.55 2.69 1.04
N GLU A 78 -9.40 3.88 0.46
CA GLU A 78 -8.67 4.98 1.09
C GLU A 78 -9.50 5.82 2.07
N TRP A 79 -10.83 5.69 2.10
CA TRP A 79 -11.72 6.54 2.93
C TRP A 79 -12.72 5.78 3.82
N GLY A 80 -12.68 4.44 3.83
CA GLY A 80 -13.48 3.58 4.71
C GLY A 80 -14.57 2.81 3.98
#